data_AF-W0BG12-F1
#
_entry.id   AF-W0BG12-F1
#
_cell.length_a   1.000
_cell.length_b   1.000
_cell.length_c   1.000
_cell.angle_alpha   90.00
_cell.angle_beta   90.00
_cell.angle_gamma   90.00
#
_symmetry.space_group_name_H-M   'P 1'
#
loop_
_entity.id
_entity.type
_entity.pdbx_description
1 polymer ?
#
loop_
_entity_poly.entity_id
_entity_poly.type
_entity_poly.pdbx_seq_one_letter_code
_entity_poly.pdbx_strand_id
1 'polypeptide(L)'
;MDKEIAQEFIIYALDIQNPAFKLNEQIETAMALRALIKDKNPNFIPGRSPLPRDVLAPEVLAAVSQTARFRKTDNPTIRSMFESSELLDVITQAKQKDRGGKHGKNQKTIFFNPLERDSFRVDIHRGLFMRMGEPISTHDSMSHGKKGFAAFTLDVNGELSVFPHIDHDKTGIAHSSMNEGRPVVCAGEVQIENGKLKAITTYSGHYRPTLYNIYKALDYFQRRGVDVSEAKLYSFENPAVMNIAAKPSPYPRFYESQAQDLLQTYKATLRKELHAIKQDIMDYKTKREGLWHTIFHKTALTEEKLKIAKALIEYLETQEQALNRIDNLQDYERFLIQLESIVTTMDKENRDVSSHHNRREGLLAEKLTSFTEKIQASKSVLRAVREGHDLPDDRDLNSEERTTALKGLGRRQS
;
A
#
# COMPACT_ATOMS: atom_id res chain seq x y z
N MET A 1 -32.60 24.76 9.32
CA MET A 1 -31.41 23.93 9.59
C MET A 1 -30.70 24.60 10.75
N ASP A 2 -30.49 23.88 11.85
CA ASP A 2 -29.85 24.44 13.04
C ASP A 2 -28.41 24.84 12.73
N LYS A 3 -27.95 25.98 13.27
CA LYS A 3 -26.60 26.52 13.00
C LYS A 3 -25.52 25.57 13.49
N GLU A 4 -25.79 24.86 14.57
CA GLU A 4 -24.91 23.85 15.16
C GLU A 4 -24.77 22.63 14.24
N ILE A 5 -25.89 22.09 13.75
CA ILE A 5 -25.91 20.98 12.77
C ILE A 5 -25.16 21.38 11.49
N ALA A 6 -25.36 22.61 11.01
CA ALA A 6 -24.63 23.12 9.84
C ALA A 6 -23.13 23.20 10.08
N GLN A 7 -22.71 23.66 11.26
CA GLN A 7 -21.30 23.74 11.64
C GLN A 7 -20.68 22.34 11.77
N GLU A 8 -21.37 21.40 12.42
CA GLU A 8 -20.93 20.01 12.52
C GLU A 8 -20.81 19.34 11.15
N PHE A 9 -21.77 19.58 10.26
CA PHE A 9 -21.70 19.10 8.88
C PHE A 9 -20.49 19.68 8.15
N ILE A 10 -20.19 20.97 8.29
CA ILE A 10 -19.02 21.59 7.64
C ILE A 10 -17.72 21.03 8.21
N ILE A 11 -17.61 20.90 9.54
CA ILE A 11 -16.46 20.25 10.21
C ILE A 11 -16.28 18.83 9.69
N TYR A 12 -17.38 18.08 9.58
CA TYR A 12 -17.39 16.74 9.04
C TYR A 12 -16.93 16.72 7.58
N ALA A 13 -17.58 17.49 6.71
CA ALA A 13 -17.37 17.50 5.27
C ALA A 13 -15.97 18.01 4.88
N LEU A 14 -15.40 18.94 5.66
CA LEU A 14 -14.06 19.49 5.46
C LEU A 14 -12.96 18.68 6.18
N ASP A 15 -13.32 17.67 6.96
CA ASP A 15 -12.42 16.85 7.79
C ASP A 15 -11.55 17.65 8.77
N ILE A 16 -12.16 18.62 9.45
CA ILE A 16 -11.48 19.49 10.41
C ILE A 16 -11.20 18.71 11.70
N GLN A 17 -9.92 18.47 11.98
CA GLN A 17 -9.47 17.62 13.10
C GLN A 17 -9.53 18.33 14.46
N ASN A 18 -9.25 19.65 14.50
CA ASN A 18 -9.26 20.43 15.74
C ASN A 18 -10.19 21.65 15.61
N PRO A 19 -11.52 21.45 15.65
CA PRO A 19 -12.48 22.52 15.43
C PRO A 19 -12.49 23.56 16.56
N ALA A 20 -11.86 23.30 17.71
CA ALA A 20 -11.81 24.23 18.83
C ALA A 20 -10.88 25.44 18.58
N PHE A 21 -9.95 25.34 17.63
CA PHE A 21 -8.94 26.38 17.36
C PHE A 21 -9.20 27.04 16.01
N LYS A 22 -9.50 28.34 15.97
CA LYS A 22 -9.63 29.10 14.71
C LYS A 22 -10.46 28.41 13.61
N LEU A 23 -11.64 27.87 13.97
CA LEU A 23 -12.47 27.07 13.06
C LEU A 23 -12.71 27.73 11.70
N ASN A 24 -13.04 29.03 11.68
CA ASN A 24 -13.31 29.75 10.44
C ASN A 24 -12.07 29.81 9.51
N GLU A 25 -10.87 30.05 10.05
CA GLU A 25 -9.62 30.05 9.27
C GLU A 25 -9.36 28.65 8.67
N GLN A 26 -9.65 27.59 9.44
CA GLN A 26 -9.53 26.21 8.94
C GLN A 26 -10.56 25.90 7.83
N ILE A 27 -11.82 26.35 8.00
CA ILE A 27 -12.87 26.21 6.98
C ILE A 27 -12.44 26.93 5.69
N GLU A 28 -12.05 28.19 5.78
CA GLU A 28 -11.63 29.00 4.63
C GLU A 28 -10.43 28.36 3.91
N THR A 29 -9.42 27.94 4.67
CA THR A 29 -8.23 27.26 4.13
C THR A 29 -8.61 25.97 3.42
N ALA A 30 -9.44 25.12 4.04
CA ALA A 30 -9.86 23.85 3.46
C ALA A 30 -10.70 24.06 2.19
N MET A 31 -11.60 25.05 2.18
CA MET A 31 -12.42 25.40 1.02
C MET A 31 -11.56 25.93 -0.14
N ALA A 32 -10.68 26.90 0.13
CA ALA A 32 -9.77 27.47 -0.87
C ALA A 32 -8.87 26.39 -1.49
N LEU A 33 -8.34 25.50 -0.65
CA LEU A 33 -7.51 24.40 -1.06
C LEU A 33 -8.26 23.36 -1.93
N ARG A 34 -9.53 23.09 -1.62
CA ARG A 34 -10.39 22.23 -2.45
C ARG A 34 -10.73 22.89 -3.79
N ALA A 35 -11.01 24.19 -3.79
CA ALA A 35 -11.25 24.95 -5.01
C ALA A 35 -10.02 24.92 -5.94
N LEU A 36 -8.82 25.16 -5.39
CA LEU A 36 -7.57 25.09 -6.15
C LEU A 36 -7.34 23.71 -6.78
N ILE A 37 -7.68 22.63 -6.07
CA ILE A 37 -7.55 21.28 -6.64
C ILE A 37 -8.61 21.03 -7.70
N LYS A 38 -9.86 21.43 -7.46
CA LYS A 38 -10.93 21.24 -8.43
C LYS A 38 -10.63 21.94 -9.75
N ASP A 39 -10.00 23.11 -9.69
CA ASP A 39 -9.52 23.86 -10.85
C ASP A 39 -8.48 23.04 -11.65
N LYS A 40 -7.49 22.47 -10.97
CA LYS A 40 -6.43 21.66 -11.60
C LYS A 40 -6.85 20.25 -11.99
N ASN A 41 -7.85 19.70 -11.31
CA ASN A 41 -8.41 18.35 -11.51
C ASN A 41 -9.94 18.45 -11.47
N PRO A 42 -10.60 18.67 -12.63
CA PRO A 42 -12.05 18.79 -12.71
C PRO A 42 -12.81 17.55 -12.22
N ASN A 43 -12.15 16.38 -12.19
CA ASN A 43 -12.72 15.13 -11.70
C ASN A 43 -12.56 14.95 -10.18
N PHE A 44 -11.91 15.88 -9.49
CA PHE A 44 -11.84 15.87 -8.03
C PHE A 44 -13.24 16.05 -7.44
N ILE A 45 -13.67 15.10 -6.61
CA ILE A 45 -14.93 15.20 -5.88
C ILE A 45 -14.58 15.45 -4.41
N PRO A 46 -14.91 16.64 -3.87
CA PRO A 46 -14.59 16.98 -2.49
C PRO A 46 -15.27 16.02 -1.50
N GLY A 47 -14.49 15.39 -0.63
CA GLY A 47 -14.96 14.60 0.51
C GLY A 47 -13.85 14.43 1.55
N ARG A 48 -14.03 13.54 2.54
CA ARG A 48 -13.01 13.23 3.58
C ARG A 48 -11.74 12.55 3.06
N SER A 49 -11.58 12.46 1.74
CA SER A 49 -10.39 11.89 1.13
C SER A 49 -10.11 12.53 -0.22
N PRO A 50 -9.05 13.33 -0.30
CA PRO A 50 -7.83 12.91 -0.95
C PRO A 50 -7.05 11.91 -0.09
N LEU A 51 -6.35 10.96 -0.72
CA LEU A 51 -5.16 10.35 -0.12
C LEU A 51 -4.34 11.45 0.59
N PRO A 52 -3.61 11.16 1.69
CA PRO A 52 -2.62 12.11 2.19
C PRO A 52 -1.84 12.64 0.99
N ARG A 53 -1.91 13.96 0.77
CA ARG A 53 -1.52 14.62 -0.50
C ARG A 53 -0.01 14.63 -0.74
N ASP A 54 0.68 13.74 -0.08
CA ASP A 54 2.11 13.52 -0.16
C ASP A 54 2.48 12.64 -1.36
N VAL A 55 1.48 12.04 -2.03
CA VAL A 55 1.74 11.01 -3.06
C VAL A 55 1.71 11.54 -4.50
N LEU A 56 0.79 12.46 -4.88
CA LEU A 56 0.69 12.94 -6.28
C LEU A 56 0.23 14.39 -6.42
N ALA A 57 0.89 15.13 -7.32
CA ALA A 57 0.49 16.48 -7.69
C ALA A 57 -0.89 16.50 -8.38
N PRO A 58 -1.73 17.54 -8.18
CA PRO A 58 -3.07 17.63 -8.78
C PRO A 58 -3.10 17.42 -10.30
N GLU A 59 -2.07 17.87 -11.00
CA GLU A 59 -1.91 17.73 -12.45
C GLU A 59 -1.72 16.25 -12.85
N VAL A 60 -1.03 15.46 -12.03
CA VAL A 60 -0.87 14.02 -12.23
C VAL A 60 -2.21 13.31 -12.03
N LEU A 61 -2.96 13.68 -10.99
CA LEU A 61 -4.30 13.13 -10.73
C LEU A 61 -5.27 13.42 -11.88
N ALA A 62 -5.23 14.65 -12.42
CA ALA A 62 -6.03 15.05 -13.57
C ALA A 62 -5.67 14.26 -14.84
N ALA A 63 -4.39 13.89 -15.00
CA ALA A 63 -3.91 13.11 -16.13
C ALA A 63 -4.26 11.61 -16.06
N VAL A 64 -4.72 11.08 -14.92
CA VAL A 64 -5.16 9.68 -14.82
C VAL A 64 -6.45 9.49 -15.61
N SER A 65 -6.38 8.82 -16.75
CA SER A 65 -7.56 8.51 -17.59
C SER A 65 -7.68 7.00 -17.83
N GLN A 66 -8.84 6.56 -18.33
CA GLN A 66 -9.03 5.18 -18.76
C GLN A 66 -8.03 4.90 -19.89
N THR A 67 -7.24 3.84 -19.74
CA THR A 67 -6.30 3.41 -20.78
C THR A 67 -7.01 2.51 -21.80
N ALA A 68 -6.64 2.67 -23.08
CA ALA A 68 -7.21 1.83 -24.15
C ALA A 68 -6.66 0.40 -24.13
N ARG A 69 -5.43 0.21 -23.66
CA ARG A 69 -4.73 -1.07 -23.48
C ARG A 69 -4.08 -1.09 -22.10
N PHE A 70 -4.00 -2.26 -21.48
CA PHE A 70 -3.46 -2.44 -20.13
C PHE A 70 -2.08 -1.80 -19.98
N ARG A 71 -1.96 -0.88 -19.00
CA ARG A 71 -0.75 -0.12 -18.64
C ARG A 71 -0.12 0.68 -19.80
N LYS A 72 -0.89 0.97 -20.87
CA LYS A 72 -0.39 1.77 -22.01
C LYS A 72 -0.90 3.21 -21.92
N THR A 73 0.05 4.13 -21.81
CA THR A 73 -0.14 5.58 -21.75
C THR A 73 1.06 6.31 -22.34
N ASP A 74 0.81 7.48 -22.92
CA ASP A 74 1.84 8.40 -23.42
C ASP A 74 2.41 9.29 -22.32
N ASN A 75 1.73 9.39 -21.18
CA ASN A 75 2.21 10.15 -20.03
C ASN A 75 3.32 9.36 -19.29
N PRO A 76 4.57 9.85 -19.25
CA PRO A 76 5.69 9.12 -18.65
C PRO A 76 5.55 8.93 -17.13
N THR A 77 4.94 9.89 -16.43
CA THR A 77 4.68 9.78 -14.99
C THR A 77 3.69 8.65 -14.71
N ILE A 78 2.55 8.61 -15.43
CA ILE A 78 1.56 7.55 -15.26
C ILE A 78 2.13 6.18 -15.67
N ARG A 79 2.99 6.13 -16.69
CA ARG A 79 3.70 4.89 -17.08
C ARG A 79 4.58 4.38 -15.95
N SER A 80 5.42 5.24 -15.37
CA SER A 80 6.28 4.89 -14.24
C SER A 80 5.45 4.41 -13.04
N MET A 81 4.28 5.03 -12.81
CA MET A 81 3.35 4.59 -11.78
C MET A 81 2.74 3.21 -12.03
N PHE A 82 2.52 2.81 -13.28
CA PHE A 82 2.12 1.43 -13.59
C PHE A 82 3.26 0.43 -13.36
N GLU A 83 4.48 0.79 -13.76
CA GLU A 83 5.68 -0.04 -13.60
C GLU A 83 6.01 -0.29 -12.12
N SER A 84 5.71 0.69 -11.27
CA SER A 84 5.88 0.60 -9.82
C SER A 84 4.69 0.04 -9.04
N SER A 85 3.61 -0.35 -9.74
CA SER A 85 2.30 -0.71 -9.14
C SER A 85 1.71 0.38 -8.25
N GLU A 86 2.11 1.63 -8.48
CA GLU A 86 1.46 2.79 -7.87
C GLU A 86 0.02 2.96 -8.36
N LEU A 87 -0.21 2.63 -9.64
CA LEU A 87 -1.54 2.57 -10.22
C LEU A 87 -1.88 1.14 -10.66
N LEU A 88 -3.11 0.75 -10.38
CA LEU A 88 -3.70 -0.51 -10.78
C LEU A 88 -4.67 -0.25 -11.95
N ASP A 89 -4.33 -0.79 -13.12
CA ASP A 89 -5.14 -0.66 -14.33
C ASP A 89 -6.02 -1.90 -14.54
N VAL A 90 -7.12 -1.73 -15.29
CA VAL A 90 -7.98 -2.83 -15.71
C VAL A 90 -7.20 -3.76 -16.64
N ILE A 91 -7.21 -5.06 -16.40
CA ILE A 91 -6.46 -6.01 -17.23
C ILE A 91 -7.01 -6.10 -18.65
N THR A 92 -6.19 -6.53 -19.61
CA THR A 92 -6.55 -6.58 -21.04
C THR A 92 -7.86 -7.33 -21.29
N GLN A 93 -8.08 -8.48 -20.66
CA GLN A 93 -9.29 -9.28 -20.83
C GLN A 93 -10.54 -8.54 -20.30
N ALA A 94 -10.42 -7.91 -19.13
CA ALA A 94 -11.51 -7.16 -18.53
C ALA A 94 -11.84 -5.89 -19.32
N LYS A 95 -10.85 -5.19 -19.91
CA LYS A 95 -11.12 -4.07 -20.82
C LYS A 95 -11.94 -4.47 -22.06
N GLN A 96 -11.79 -5.72 -22.53
CA GLN A 96 -12.66 -6.25 -23.60
C GLN A 96 -14.06 -6.52 -23.08
N LYS A 97 -14.18 -7.06 -21.86
CA LYS A 97 -15.46 -7.28 -21.19
C LYS A 97 -16.22 -5.97 -20.92
N ASP A 98 -15.50 -4.93 -20.48
CA ASP A 98 -16.02 -3.57 -20.25
C ASP A 98 -16.67 -2.98 -21.51
N ARG A 99 -16.13 -3.29 -22.69
CA ARG A 99 -16.67 -2.83 -23.98
C ARG A 99 -17.87 -3.65 -24.47
N GLY A 100 -18.15 -4.79 -23.84
CA GLY A 100 -19.12 -5.77 -24.30
C GLY A 100 -18.54 -6.71 -25.37
N GLY A 101 -19.07 -7.93 -25.46
CA GLY A 101 -18.64 -8.91 -26.46
C GLY A 101 -19.11 -8.55 -27.87
N LYS A 102 -18.34 -8.95 -28.90
CA LYS A 102 -18.86 -8.97 -30.28
C LYS A 102 -20.10 -9.89 -30.33
N HIS A 103 -21.21 -9.39 -30.88
CA HIS A 103 -22.50 -10.09 -30.99
C HIS A 103 -23.30 -10.29 -29.69
N GLY A 104 -23.09 -9.47 -28.65
CA GLY A 104 -24.01 -9.40 -27.50
C GLY A 104 -23.97 -10.60 -26.53
N LYS A 105 -22.98 -11.49 -26.66
CA LYS A 105 -22.85 -12.67 -25.76
C LYS A 105 -22.37 -12.34 -24.35
N ASN A 106 -21.73 -11.18 -24.16
CA ASN A 106 -21.25 -10.73 -22.85
C ASN A 106 -21.87 -9.36 -22.53
N GLN A 107 -22.47 -9.23 -21.35
CA GLN A 107 -22.99 -7.98 -20.83
C GLN A 107 -21.89 -6.92 -20.82
N LYS A 108 -22.22 -5.70 -21.24
CA LYS A 108 -21.29 -4.56 -21.17
C LYS A 108 -21.24 -4.04 -19.73
N THR A 109 -20.06 -3.66 -19.26
CA THR A 109 -19.94 -3.00 -17.96
C THR A 109 -20.63 -1.64 -17.98
N ILE A 110 -21.46 -1.40 -16.97
CA ILE A 110 -22.09 -0.11 -16.70
C ILE A 110 -21.06 0.74 -15.96
N PHE A 111 -20.69 1.87 -16.54
CA PHE A 111 -19.84 2.86 -15.87
C PHE A 111 -20.74 3.92 -15.26
N PHE A 112 -20.68 4.02 -13.94
CA PHE A 112 -21.46 5.00 -13.19
C PHE A 112 -20.82 6.37 -13.32
N ASN A 113 -21.63 7.40 -13.55
CA ASN A 113 -21.19 8.79 -13.49
C ASN A 113 -20.97 9.23 -12.02
N PRO A 114 -20.31 10.37 -11.77
CA PRO A 114 -20.05 10.87 -10.41
C PRO A 114 -21.24 10.86 -9.45
N LEU A 115 -22.44 11.22 -9.92
CA LEU A 115 -23.65 11.28 -9.08
C LEU A 115 -24.16 9.89 -8.73
N GLU A 116 -24.14 8.96 -9.69
CA GLU A 116 -24.56 7.56 -9.48
C GLU A 116 -23.63 6.85 -8.49
N ARG A 117 -22.33 7.15 -8.54
CA ARG A 117 -21.31 6.57 -7.65
C ARG A 117 -21.46 6.98 -6.20
N ASP A 118 -22.03 8.16 -5.94
CA ASP A 118 -22.15 8.70 -4.58
C ASP A 118 -22.94 7.74 -3.66
N SER A 119 -23.92 7.01 -4.21
CA SER A 119 -24.67 5.98 -3.49
C SER A 119 -23.83 4.82 -2.95
N PHE A 120 -22.67 4.56 -3.55
CA PHE A 120 -21.73 3.50 -3.15
C PHE A 120 -20.58 4.03 -2.29
N ARG A 121 -20.49 5.36 -2.14
CA ARG A 121 -19.42 6.00 -1.38
C ARG A 121 -19.43 5.54 0.07
N VAL A 122 -18.23 5.38 0.59
CA VAL A 122 -17.97 5.08 2.00
C VAL A 122 -16.90 6.05 2.47
N ASP A 123 -17.20 6.74 3.57
CA ASP A 123 -16.23 7.56 4.28
C ASP A 123 -15.65 6.77 5.45
N ILE A 124 -14.47 7.18 5.93
CA ILE A 124 -13.93 6.68 7.18
C ILE A 124 -13.98 7.81 8.21
N HIS A 125 -14.68 7.57 9.31
CA HIS A 125 -14.83 8.53 10.40
C HIS A 125 -14.52 7.86 11.73
N ARG A 126 -13.55 8.41 12.48
CA ARG A 126 -13.11 7.87 13.77
C ARG A 126 -12.79 6.37 13.71
N GLY A 127 -12.14 5.95 12.62
CA GLY A 127 -11.77 4.55 12.40
C GLY A 127 -12.89 3.61 11.94
N LEU A 128 -14.08 4.12 11.64
CA LEU A 128 -15.21 3.31 11.16
C LEU A 128 -15.54 3.63 9.71
N PHE A 129 -15.85 2.61 8.92
CA PHE A 129 -16.42 2.74 7.58
C PHE A 129 -17.90 3.14 7.69
N MET A 130 -18.24 4.30 7.15
CA MET A 130 -19.54 4.94 7.27
C MET A 130 -20.14 5.18 5.89
N ARG A 131 -21.46 5.05 5.78
CA ARG A 131 -22.23 5.51 4.63
C ARG A 131 -23.40 6.32 5.15
N MET A 132 -23.57 7.53 4.62
CA MET A 132 -24.65 8.43 5.00
C MET A 132 -24.76 8.64 6.53
N GLY A 133 -23.62 8.70 7.22
CA GLY A 133 -23.54 8.91 8.67
C GLY A 133 -23.66 7.64 9.52
N GLU A 134 -23.91 6.48 8.94
CA GLU A 134 -24.11 5.21 9.67
C GLU A 134 -22.98 4.20 9.41
N PRO A 135 -22.55 3.41 10.41
CA PRO A 135 -21.57 2.35 10.21
C PRO A 135 -22.12 1.27 9.28
N ILE A 136 -21.34 0.88 8.27
CA ILE A 136 -21.78 -0.15 7.32
C ILE A 136 -21.46 -1.57 7.80
N SER A 137 -22.24 -2.53 7.34
CA SER A 137 -21.99 -3.97 7.51
C SER A 137 -22.18 -4.69 6.18
N THR A 138 -21.29 -5.61 5.84
CA THR A 138 -21.34 -6.38 4.59
C THR A 138 -21.93 -7.78 4.77
N HIS A 139 -22.46 -8.11 5.95
CA HIS A 139 -22.99 -9.44 6.29
C HIS A 139 -24.02 -10.00 5.27
N ASP A 140 -24.89 -9.13 4.76
CA ASP A 140 -25.91 -9.46 3.75
C ASP A 140 -25.42 -9.31 2.30
N SER A 141 -24.19 -8.81 2.12
CA SER A 141 -23.58 -8.67 0.79
C SER A 141 -23.02 -10.00 0.29
N MET A 142 -22.88 -10.08 -1.02
CA MET A 142 -22.19 -11.17 -1.70
C MET A 142 -21.23 -10.59 -2.73
N SER A 143 -20.00 -11.12 -2.76
CA SER A 143 -19.00 -10.74 -3.75
C SER A 143 -18.27 -11.97 -4.31
N HIS A 144 -18.36 -12.19 -5.62
CA HIS A 144 -17.85 -13.39 -6.30
C HIS A 144 -18.21 -14.68 -5.55
N GLY A 145 -19.47 -14.79 -5.12
CA GLY A 145 -19.99 -15.94 -4.37
C GLY A 145 -19.57 -16.05 -2.91
N LYS A 146 -18.78 -15.12 -2.38
CA LYS A 146 -18.42 -15.07 -0.95
C LYS A 146 -19.47 -14.27 -0.20
N LYS A 147 -20.23 -14.96 0.66
CA LYS A 147 -21.20 -14.33 1.57
C LYS A 147 -20.46 -13.47 2.60
N GLY A 148 -21.01 -12.31 2.92
CA GLY A 148 -20.42 -11.39 3.88
C GLY A 148 -19.38 -10.44 3.28
N PHE A 149 -19.03 -10.59 2.01
CA PHE A 149 -18.06 -9.72 1.31
C PHE A 149 -18.77 -8.75 0.37
N ALA A 150 -18.21 -7.55 0.26
CA ALA A 150 -18.54 -6.57 -0.75
C ALA A 150 -17.28 -6.20 -1.55
N ALA A 151 -17.45 -5.87 -2.83
CA ALA A 151 -16.40 -5.27 -3.63
C ALA A 151 -16.05 -3.88 -3.10
N PHE A 152 -14.78 -3.48 -3.23
CA PHE A 152 -14.38 -2.10 -3.01
C PHE A 152 -13.44 -1.59 -4.11
N THR A 153 -13.46 -0.29 -4.34
CA THR A 153 -12.43 0.43 -5.09
C THR A 153 -11.97 1.64 -4.31
N LEU A 154 -10.66 1.89 -4.35
CA LEU A 154 -10.03 3.09 -3.81
C LEU A 154 -9.32 3.81 -4.96
N ASP A 155 -9.88 4.93 -5.39
CA ASP A 155 -9.39 5.68 -6.53
C ASP A 155 -8.20 6.60 -6.20
N VAL A 156 -7.63 7.23 -7.23
CA VAL A 156 -6.48 8.15 -7.09
C VAL A 156 -6.83 9.47 -6.39
N ASN A 157 -8.11 9.83 -6.35
CA ASN A 157 -8.62 10.95 -5.59
C ASN A 157 -8.93 10.56 -4.14
N GLY A 158 -8.73 9.30 -3.74
CA GLY A 158 -9.07 8.79 -2.41
C GLY A 158 -10.56 8.48 -2.23
N GLU A 159 -11.36 8.44 -3.29
CA GLU A 159 -12.75 7.98 -3.22
C GLU A 159 -12.78 6.47 -2.98
N LEU A 160 -13.39 6.09 -1.84
CA LEU A 160 -13.64 4.71 -1.48
C LEU A 160 -15.10 4.36 -1.80
N SER A 161 -15.30 3.39 -2.68
CA SER A 161 -16.61 2.81 -2.96
C SER A 161 -16.68 1.39 -2.39
N VAL A 162 -17.81 1.00 -1.80
CA VAL A 162 -18.07 -0.39 -1.35
C VAL A 162 -19.43 -0.84 -1.86
N PHE A 163 -19.52 -1.97 -2.54
CA PHE A 163 -20.76 -2.38 -3.19
C PHE A 163 -20.86 -3.91 -3.34
N PRO A 164 -22.07 -4.49 -3.39
CA PRO A 164 -22.23 -5.92 -3.69
C PRO A 164 -21.74 -6.24 -5.10
N HIS A 165 -21.07 -7.38 -5.29
CA HIS A 165 -20.63 -7.85 -6.60
C HIS A 165 -21.06 -9.30 -6.83
N ILE A 166 -22.30 -9.48 -7.27
CA ILE A 166 -22.88 -10.82 -7.44
C ILE A 166 -22.32 -11.48 -8.71
N ASP A 167 -22.65 -10.93 -9.88
CA ASP A 167 -22.26 -11.47 -11.19
C ASP A 167 -22.30 -10.34 -12.22
N HIS A 168 -21.14 -10.05 -12.82
CA HIS A 168 -21.01 -9.04 -13.87
C HIS A 168 -21.91 -9.36 -15.07
N ASP A 169 -22.01 -10.63 -15.48
CA ASP A 169 -22.74 -11.00 -16.69
C ASP A 169 -24.26 -10.91 -16.52
N LYS A 170 -24.73 -10.80 -15.28
CA LYS A 170 -26.15 -10.57 -14.95
C LYS A 170 -26.47 -9.10 -14.66
N THR A 171 -25.55 -8.38 -14.03
CA THR A 171 -25.82 -7.02 -13.52
C THR A 171 -25.17 -5.92 -14.34
N GLY A 172 -24.14 -6.24 -15.13
CA GLY A 172 -23.26 -5.27 -15.77
C GLY A 172 -22.39 -4.48 -14.79
N ILE A 173 -22.39 -4.81 -13.49
CA ILE A 173 -21.61 -4.12 -12.47
C ILE A 173 -20.32 -4.90 -12.22
N ALA A 174 -19.19 -4.18 -12.21
CA ALA A 174 -17.88 -4.68 -11.83
C ALA A 174 -17.13 -3.61 -11.05
N HIS A 175 -15.93 -3.93 -10.55
CA HIS A 175 -15.04 -2.93 -9.93
C HIS A 175 -14.75 -1.73 -10.84
N SER A 176 -14.61 -1.94 -12.16
CA SER A 176 -14.42 -0.84 -13.10
C SER A 176 -15.61 0.11 -13.20
N SER A 177 -16.82 -0.29 -12.77
CA SER A 177 -18.02 0.56 -12.74
C SER A 177 -17.86 1.80 -11.87
N MET A 178 -17.11 1.71 -10.78
CA MET A 178 -16.94 2.78 -9.80
C MET A 178 -15.89 3.83 -10.21
N ASN A 179 -15.21 3.63 -11.34
CA ASN A 179 -14.11 4.50 -11.75
C ASN A 179 -14.07 4.72 -13.26
N GLU A 180 -15.15 4.36 -13.98
CA GLU A 180 -15.22 4.43 -15.45
C GLU A 180 -14.04 3.67 -16.12
N GLY A 181 -13.58 2.60 -15.48
CA GLY A 181 -12.41 1.82 -15.90
C GLY A 181 -11.07 2.58 -15.86
N ARG A 182 -11.00 3.74 -15.19
CA ARG A 182 -9.76 4.47 -14.91
C ARG A 182 -8.89 3.71 -13.90
N PRO A 183 -7.56 3.86 -13.96
CA PRO A 183 -6.69 3.31 -12.93
C PRO A 183 -7.06 3.74 -11.51
N VAL A 184 -6.86 2.83 -10.57
CA VAL A 184 -7.15 3.01 -9.14
C VAL A 184 -5.90 2.76 -8.30
N VAL A 185 -5.90 3.17 -7.04
CA VAL A 185 -4.84 2.79 -6.09
C VAL A 185 -4.95 1.32 -5.72
N CYS A 186 -6.19 0.88 -5.48
CA CYS A 186 -6.52 -0.48 -5.15
C CYS A 186 -7.97 -0.80 -5.49
N ALA A 187 -8.25 -2.07 -5.72
CA ALA A 187 -9.58 -2.65 -5.78
C ALA A 187 -9.51 -4.04 -5.18
N GLY A 188 -10.62 -4.58 -4.70
CA GLY A 188 -10.65 -5.90 -4.07
C GLY A 188 -11.99 -6.16 -3.43
N GLU A 189 -12.02 -6.96 -2.37
CA GLU A 189 -13.21 -7.12 -1.55
C GLU A 189 -12.91 -6.89 -0.08
N VAL A 190 -13.92 -6.49 0.66
CA VAL A 190 -13.85 -6.26 2.10
C VAL A 190 -15.01 -6.96 2.80
N GLN A 191 -14.73 -7.41 4.01
CA GLN A 191 -15.73 -7.77 5.01
C GLN A 191 -15.70 -6.70 6.10
N ILE A 192 -16.85 -6.07 6.35
CA ILE A 192 -17.00 -5.00 7.34
C ILE A 192 -18.17 -5.36 8.25
N GLU A 193 -18.00 -5.14 9.54
CA GLU A 193 -19.03 -5.36 10.56
C GLU A 193 -19.09 -4.15 11.50
N ASN A 194 -20.25 -3.49 11.55
CA ASN A 194 -20.49 -2.29 12.33
C ASN A 194 -19.39 -1.23 12.11
N GLY A 195 -19.05 -1.02 10.83
CA GLY A 195 -18.00 -0.10 10.40
C GLY A 195 -16.57 -0.57 10.66
N LYS A 196 -16.33 -1.76 11.21
CA LYS A 196 -14.97 -2.28 11.47
C LYS A 196 -14.51 -3.23 10.38
N LEU A 197 -13.26 -3.10 9.93
CA LEU A 197 -12.67 -4.03 8.95
C LEU A 197 -12.48 -5.41 9.60
N LYS A 198 -12.99 -6.45 8.95
CA LYS A 198 -12.83 -7.86 9.36
C LYS A 198 -11.96 -8.66 8.40
N ALA A 199 -12.06 -8.37 7.11
CA ALA A 199 -11.19 -8.98 6.10
C ALA A 199 -11.04 -8.09 4.87
N ILE A 200 -9.96 -8.30 4.13
CA ILE A 200 -9.71 -7.71 2.82
C ILE A 200 -9.13 -8.77 1.87
N THR A 201 -9.46 -8.69 0.58
CA THR A 201 -9.01 -9.66 -0.43
C THR A 201 -8.30 -9.00 -1.61
N THR A 202 -7.41 -9.73 -2.27
CA THR A 202 -6.82 -9.34 -3.57
C THR A 202 -7.74 -9.64 -4.76
N TYR A 203 -9.05 -9.81 -4.56
CA TYR A 203 -9.94 -10.27 -5.63
C TYR A 203 -10.84 -9.15 -6.14
N SER A 204 -10.63 -8.73 -7.39
CA SER A 204 -11.49 -7.73 -8.02
C SER A 204 -11.94 -8.09 -9.44
N GLY A 205 -11.44 -9.20 -10.01
CA GLY A 205 -11.73 -9.63 -11.38
C GLY A 205 -11.13 -8.68 -12.43
N HIS A 206 -11.72 -7.50 -12.58
CA HIS A 206 -11.36 -6.48 -13.57
C HIS A 206 -10.01 -5.83 -13.28
N TYR A 207 -9.75 -5.54 -12.01
CA TYR A 207 -8.41 -5.23 -11.53
C TYR A 207 -7.80 -6.48 -10.85
N ARG A 208 -6.49 -6.66 -10.94
CA ARG A 208 -5.77 -7.75 -10.24
C ARG A 208 -4.81 -7.12 -9.24
N PRO A 209 -5.30 -6.68 -8.07
CA PRO A 209 -4.45 -6.01 -7.08
C PRO A 209 -3.34 -6.94 -6.61
N THR A 210 -2.13 -6.42 -6.49
CA THR A 210 -1.03 -7.13 -5.83
C THR A 210 -1.13 -6.95 -4.31
N LEU A 211 -0.29 -7.67 -3.56
CA LEU A 211 -0.11 -7.41 -2.13
C LEU A 211 0.31 -5.96 -1.86
N TYR A 212 1.02 -5.30 -2.79
CA TYR A 212 1.35 -3.87 -2.67
C TYR A 212 0.12 -2.96 -2.75
N ASN A 213 -0.81 -3.23 -3.68
CA ASN A 213 -2.04 -2.45 -3.77
C ASN A 213 -2.88 -2.60 -2.49
N ILE A 214 -2.95 -3.81 -1.92
CA ILE A 214 -3.65 -4.05 -0.65
C ILE A 214 -2.96 -3.36 0.52
N TYR A 215 -1.63 -3.39 0.58
CA TYR A 215 -0.86 -2.62 1.56
C TYR A 215 -1.25 -1.14 1.54
N LYS A 216 -1.34 -0.51 0.36
CA LYS A 216 -1.74 0.90 0.25
C LYS A 216 -3.16 1.18 0.72
N ALA A 217 -4.09 0.26 0.44
CA ALA A 217 -5.45 0.37 0.94
C ALA A 217 -5.49 0.29 2.48
N LEU A 218 -4.77 -0.68 3.06
CA LEU A 218 -4.65 -0.84 4.51
C LEU A 218 -3.97 0.36 5.19
N ASP A 219 -2.90 0.91 4.60
CA ASP A 219 -2.23 2.11 5.12
C ASP A 219 -3.19 3.31 5.07
N TYR A 220 -3.90 3.49 3.97
CA TYR A 220 -4.93 4.51 3.83
C TYR A 220 -6.04 4.38 4.89
N PHE A 221 -6.45 3.15 5.23
CA PHE A 221 -7.42 2.88 6.30
C PHE A 221 -6.83 3.15 7.69
N GLN A 222 -5.64 2.65 7.99
CA GLN A 222 -4.98 2.79 9.30
C GLN A 222 -4.70 4.25 9.64
N ARG A 223 -4.24 5.05 8.68
CA ARG A 223 -4.04 6.51 8.85
C ARG A 223 -5.33 7.27 9.18
N ARG A 224 -6.50 6.69 8.89
CA ARG A 224 -7.83 7.22 9.24
C ARG A 224 -8.42 6.59 10.51
N GLY A 225 -7.57 5.90 11.26
CA GLY A 225 -7.90 5.31 12.56
C GLY A 225 -8.57 3.94 12.48
N VAL A 226 -8.69 3.32 11.30
CA VAL A 226 -9.23 1.97 11.20
C VAL A 226 -8.29 1.00 11.89
N ASP A 227 -8.84 0.23 12.84
CA ASP A 227 -8.12 -0.89 13.43
C ASP A 227 -8.08 -2.06 12.44
N VAL A 228 -6.87 -2.51 12.12
CA VAL A 228 -6.57 -3.59 11.19
C VAL A 228 -5.92 -4.79 11.87
N SER A 229 -5.74 -4.73 13.20
CA SER A 229 -5.04 -5.75 13.99
C SER A 229 -5.73 -7.11 13.96
N GLU A 230 -7.07 -7.11 13.94
CA GLU A 230 -7.89 -8.32 13.86
C GLU A 230 -8.27 -8.71 12.42
N ALA A 231 -7.99 -7.87 11.43
CA ALA A 231 -8.44 -8.08 10.07
C ALA A 231 -7.63 -9.18 9.36
N LYS A 232 -8.33 -10.04 8.60
CA LYS A 232 -7.73 -11.07 7.76
C LYS A 232 -7.36 -10.52 6.37
N LEU A 233 -6.27 -11.03 5.82
CA LEU A 233 -5.89 -10.83 4.43
C LEU A 233 -6.07 -12.15 3.67
N TYR A 234 -6.87 -12.12 2.61
CA TYR A 234 -7.01 -13.21 1.65
C TYR A 234 -6.35 -12.84 0.33
N SER A 235 -5.21 -13.45 0.01
CA SER A 235 -4.44 -13.16 -1.21
C SER A 235 -4.32 -14.37 -2.13
N PHE A 236 -4.33 -14.16 -3.44
CA PHE A 236 -3.98 -15.21 -4.41
C PHE A 236 -2.49 -15.52 -4.38
N GLU A 237 -1.66 -14.48 -4.23
CA GLU A 237 -0.22 -14.61 -4.05
C GLU A 237 0.09 -15.09 -2.63
N ASN A 238 1.05 -16.00 -2.49
CA ASN A 238 1.52 -16.46 -1.18
C ASN A 238 2.32 -15.35 -0.51
N PRO A 239 1.84 -14.74 0.59
CA PRO A 239 2.52 -13.61 1.21
C PRO A 239 3.82 -14.02 1.93
N ALA A 240 4.17 -15.31 1.96
CA ALA A 240 5.49 -15.80 2.38
C ALA A 240 6.65 -15.20 1.56
N VAL A 241 6.41 -14.72 0.33
CA VAL A 241 7.41 -13.94 -0.44
C VAL A 241 7.86 -12.65 0.28
N MET A 242 7.06 -12.19 1.24
CA MET A 242 7.35 -11.05 2.11
C MET A 242 7.70 -11.51 3.54
N ASN A 243 7.98 -12.79 3.78
CA ASN A 243 8.14 -13.36 5.12
C ASN A 243 6.90 -13.21 6.02
N ILE A 244 5.70 -13.11 5.43
CA ILE A 244 4.44 -13.12 6.17
C ILE A 244 3.96 -14.55 6.31
N ALA A 245 3.62 -14.95 7.54
CA ALA A 245 3.05 -16.26 7.80
C ALA A 245 1.69 -16.38 7.09
N ALA A 246 1.52 -17.46 6.31
CA ALA A 246 0.31 -17.72 5.56
C ALA A 246 -0.12 -19.17 5.70
N LYS A 247 -1.43 -19.40 5.67
CA LYS A 247 -2.02 -20.75 5.61
C LYS A 247 -3.03 -20.82 4.46
N PRO A 248 -3.46 -22.02 4.03
CA PRO A 248 -4.59 -22.14 3.11
C PRO A 248 -5.85 -21.48 3.68
N SER A 249 -6.57 -20.73 2.85
CA SER A 249 -7.83 -20.08 3.20
C SER A 249 -9.02 -21.04 3.05
N PRO A 250 -10.13 -20.82 3.78
CA PRO A 250 -11.41 -21.47 3.48
C PRO A 250 -11.94 -21.13 2.07
N TYR A 251 -11.47 -20.05 1.45
CA TYR A 251 -11.76 -19.72 0.06
C TYR A 251 -10.71 -20.38 -0.86
N PRO A 252 -11.11 -21.26 -1.79
CA PRO A 252 -10.17 -21.95 -2.66
C PRO A 252 -9.20 -20.99 -3.35
N ARG A 253 -7.93 -21.38 -3.47
CA ARG A 253 -6.84 -20.62 -4.10
C ARG A 253 -6.38 -19.35 -3.37
N PHE A 254 -6.97 -19.02 -2.22
CA PHE A 254 -6.44 -17.96 -1.37
C PHE A 254 -5.51 -18.51 -0.29
N TYR A 255 -4.51 -17.72 0.02
CA TYR A 255 -3.79 -17.76 1.28
C TYR A 255 -4.48 -16.84 2.28
N GLU A 256 -4.53 -17.25 3.54
CA GLU A 256 -4.96 -16.43 4.68
C GLU A 256 -3.74 -15.99 5.48
N SER A 257 -3.66 -14.71 5.80
CA SER A 257 -2.69 -14.08 6.71
C SER A 257 -3.35 -12.96 7.52
N GLN A 258 -2.63 -12.32 8.45
CA GLN A 258 -3.13 -11.12 9.13
C GLN A 258 -2.86 -9.87 8.27
N ALA A 259 -3.85 -9.00 8.15
CA ALA A 259 -3.69 -7.72 7.43
C ALA A 259 -2.61 -6.84 8.09
N GLN A 260 -2.52 -6.86 9.42
CA GLN A 260 -1.52 -6.12 10.17
C GLN A 260 -0.08 -6.56 9.85
N ASP A 261 0.14 -7.84 9.54
CA ASP A 261 1.46 -8.35 9.18
C ASP A 261 1.93 -7.74 7.87
N LEU A 262 1.04 -7.55 6.90
CA LEU A 262 1.36 -6.87 5.63
C LEU A 262 1.80 -5.42 5.85
N LEU A 263 1.16 -4.70 6.80
CA LEU A 263 1.56 -3.34 7.18
C LEU A 263 2.87 -3.28 7.97
N GLN A 264 3.16 -4.30 8.78
CA GLN A 264 4.36 -4.31 9.62
C GLN A 264 5.58 -4.82 8.88
N THR A 265 5.42 -5.71 7.91
CA THR A 265 6.51 -6.49 7.33
C THR A 265 7.65 -5.64 6.78
N TYR A 266 7.40 -4.60 5.98
CA TYR A 266 8.47 -3.79 5.40
C TYR A 266 9.17 -2.92 6.47
N LYS A 267 8.43 -2.25 7.38
CA LYS A 267 9.04 -1.47 8.47
C LYS A 267 9.79 -2.36 9.47
N ALA A 268 9.19 -3.48 9.88
CA ALA A 268 9.73 -4.39 10.89
C ALA A 268 10.97 -5.13 10.39
N THR A 269 10.96 -5.59 9.13
CA THR A 269 12.14 -6.24 8.53
C THR A 269 13.32 -5.28 8.50
N LEU A 270 13.13 -4.06 8.00
CA LEU A 270 14.22 -3.08 7.97
C LEU A 270 14.65 -2.64 9.35
N ARG A 271 13.72 -2.43 10.28
CA ARG A 271 14.06 -2.10 11.67
C ARG A 271 14.91 -3.19 12.30
N LYS A 272 14.54 -4.45 12.11
CA LYS A 272 15.30 -5.60 12.60
C LYS A 272 16.70 -5.65 11.98
N GLU A 273 16.80 -5.45 10.67
CA GLU A 273 18.10 -5.44 9.98
C GLU A 273 18.98 -4.26 10.42
N LEU A 274 18.45 -3.03 10.43
CA LEU A 274 19.15 -1.84 10.94
C LEU A 274 19.64 -2.05 12.36
N HIS A 275 18.79 -2.60 13.23
CA HIS A 275 19.15 -2.86 14.61
C HIS A 275 20.29 -3.87 14.72
N ALA A 276 20.17 -5.02 14.02
CA ALA A 276 21.20 -6.05 14.02
C ALA A 276 22.54 -5.52 13.51
N ILE A 277 22.52 -4.70 12.47
CA ILE A 277 23.71 -4.07 11.90
C ILE A 277 24.32 -3.05 12.85
N LYS A 278 23.50 -2.21 13.49
CA LYS A 278 23.98 -1.26 14.51
C LYS A 278 24.69 -2.00 15.64
N GLN A 279 24.12 -3.11 16.11
CA GLN A 279 24.76 -3.97 17.13
C GLN A 279 26.08 -4.55 16.64
N ASP A 280 26.14 -5.05 15.41
CA ASP A 280 27.38 -5.59 14.81
C ASP A 280 28.52 -4.55 14.77
N ILE A 281 28.22 -3.29 14.42
CA ILE A 281 29.20 -2.21 14.39
C ILE A 281 29.56 -1.74 15.81
N MET A 282 28.60 -1.72 16.74
CA MET A 282 28.86 -1.45 18.16
C MET A 282 29.77 -2.52 18.79
N ASP A 283 29.57 -3.79 18.48
CA ASP A 283 30.41 -4.89 18.94
C ASP A 283 31.83 -4.79 18.37
N TYR A 284 31.96 -4.44 17.08
CA TYR A 284 33.25 -4.14 16.47
C TYR A 284 33.97 -3.01 17.21
N LYS A 285 33.28 -1.89 17.46
CA LYS A 285 33.82 -0.73 18.18
C LYS A 285 34.23 -1.10 19.60
N THR A 286 33.35 -1.75 20.36
CA THR A 286 33.58 -2.09 21.77
C THR A 286 34.78 -3.04 21.94
N LYS A 287 34.94 -4.02 21.04
CA LYS A 287 36.12 -4.92 21.04
C LYS A 287 37.43 -4.18 20.76
N ARG A 288 37.41 -3.11 19.96
CA ARG A 288 38.60 -2.30 19.59
C ARG A 288 38.88 -1.15 20.57
N GLU A 289 37.90 -0.75 21.37
CA GLU A 289 38.07 0.22 22.45
C GLU A 289 38.42 -0.44 23.80
N GLY A 290 38.17 -1.75 23.96
CA GLY A 290 38.43 -2.50 25.18
C GLY A 290 39.88 -2.41 25.68
N LEU A 291 40.05 -2.51 27.00
CA LEU A 291 41.30 -2.26 27.74
C LEU A 291 42.53 -2.97 27.15
N TRP A 292 42.37 -4.23 26.73
CA TRP A 292 43.43 -5.03 26.13
C TRP A 292 43.85 -4.53 24.74
N HIS A 293 42.91 -3.99 23.95
CA HIS A 293 43.20 -3.47 22.61
C HIS A 293 43.87 -2.09 22.68
N THR A 294 43.41 -1.24 23.61
CA THR A 294 43.97 0.09 23.86
C THR A 294 45.39 0.05 24.42
N ILE A 295 45.74 -0.97 25.20
CA ILE A 295 47.08 -1.10 25.79
C ILE A 295 48.09 -1.74 24.82
N PHE A 296 47.69 -2.69 23.98
CA PHE A 296 48.65 -3.49 23.17
C PHE A 296 48.53 -3.32 21.65
N HIS A 297 47.47 -2.71 21.13
CA HIS A 297 47.17 -2.70 19.68
C HIS A 297 46.59 -1.39 19.12
N LYS A 298 46.67 -0.28 19.87
CA LYS A 298 46.22 1.03 19.41
C LYS A 298 47.14 1.56 18.30
N THR A 299 46.65 1.55 17.06
CA THR A 299 47.36 2.02 15.86
C THR A 299 46.56 3.13 15.19
N ALA A 300 47.23 4.01 14.42
CA ALA A 300 46.56 5.05 13.62
C ALA A 300 45.44 4.48 12.74
N LEU A 301 45.72 3.34 12.08
CA LEU A 301 44.74 2.56 11.33
C LEU A 301 43.49 2.18 12.15
N THR A 302 43.69 1.78 13.41
CA THR A 302 42.56 1.39 14.29
C THR A 302 41.75 2.62 14.69
N GLU A 303 42.39 3.75 14.96
CA GLU A 303 41.69 5.00 15.30
C GLU A 303 40.88 5.56 14.13
N GLU A 304 41.43 5.54 12.91
CA GLU A 304 40.70 5.97 11.71
C GLU A 304 39.49 5.08 11.42
N LYS A 305 39.63 3.76 11.51
CA LYS A 305 38.49 2.83 11.37
C LYS A 305 37.45 3.01 12.47
N LEU A 306 37.87 3.33 13.70
CA LEU A 306 36.94 3.64 14.79
C LEU A 306 36.15 4.94 14.54
N LYS A 307 36.73 5.94 13.87
CA LYS A 307 36.00 7.15 13.47
C LYS A 307 34.89 6.84 12.46
N ILE A 308 35.19 6.02 11.45
CA ILE A 308 34.20 5.57 10.46
C ILE A 308 33.07 4.80 11.16
N ALA A 309 33.41 3.86 12.05
CA ALA A 309 32.41 3.08 12.79
C ALA A 309 31.52 3.97 13.69
N LYS A 310 32.08 4.99 14.35
CA LYS A 310 31.32 5.96 15.17
C LYS A 310 30.34 6.77 14.32
N ALA A 311 30.81 7.34 13.21
CA ALA A 311 29.97 8.09 12.30
C ALA A 311 28.82 7.25 11.74
N LEU A 312 29.07 5.97 11.43
CA LEU A 312 28.02 5.05 11.02
C LEU A 312 26.99 4.80 12.12
N ILE A 313 27.43 4.56 13.37
CA ILE A 313 26.51 4.33 14.49
C ILE A 313 25.61 5.56 14.70
N GLU A 314 26.17 6.77 14.73
CA GLU A 314 25.42 8.02 14.90
C GLU A 314 24.38 8.22 13.78
N TYR A 315 24.76 7.93 12.53
CA TYR A 315 23.84 7.95 11.40
C TYR A 315 22.71 6.93 11.59
N LEU A 316 23.04 5.68 11.93
CA LEU A 316 22.06 4.60 12.10
C LEU A 316 21.09 4.87 13.26
N GLU A 317 21.54 5.49 14.36
CA GLU A 317 20.66 5.90 15.45
C GLU A 317 19.64 6.95 15.01
N THR A 318 20.09 7.95 14.25
CA THR A 318 19.22 8.98 13.67
C THR A 318 18.20 8.35 12.71
N GLN A 319 18.65 7.40 11.89
CA GLN A 319 17.80 6.71 10.93
C GLN A 319 16.81 5.73 11.57
N GLU A 320 17.16 5.02 12.65
CA GLU A 320 16.20 4.20 13.41
C GLU A 320 15.04 5.04 13.95
N GLN A 321 15.32 6.28 14.38
CA GLN A 321 14.27 7.22 14.80
C GLN A 321 13.43 7.71 13.62
N ALA A 322 14.06 8.01 12.49
CA ALA A 322 13.38 8.45 11.27
C ALA A 322 12.49 7.34 10.68
N LEU A 323 12.91 6.07 10.75
CA LEU A 323 12.12 4.93 10.27
C LEU A 323 10.75 4.82 10.94
N ASN A 324 10.61 5.27 12.19
CA ASN A 324 9.31 5.32 12.87
C ASN A 324 8.33 6.32 12.25
N ARG A 325 8.83 7.28 11.46
CA ARG A 325 8.05 8.33 10.79
C ARG A 325 7.81 8.01 9.31
N ILE A 326 8.44 6.96 8.79
CA ILE A 326 8.22 6.48 7.42
C ILE A 326 6.89 5.77 7.39
N ASP A 327 5.91 6.34 6.71
CA ASP A 327 4.55 5.80 6.71
C ASP A 327 4.10 5.27 5.35
N ASN A 328 4.93 5.40 4.32
CA ASN A 328 4.63 4.85 3.00
C ASN A 328 5.86 4.18 2.39
N LEU A 329 5.62 3.40 1.33
CA LEU A 329 6.66 2.60 0.68
C LEU A 329 7.65 3.45 -0.12
N GLN A 330 7.24 4.62 -0.62
CA GLN A 330 8.13 5.52 -1.35
C GLN A 330 9.17 6.15 -0.42
N ASP A 331 8.76 6.57 0.77
CA ASP A 331 9.66 7.03 1.83
C ASP A 331 10.60 5.91 2.27
N TYR A 332 10.08 4.68 2.36
CA TYR A 332 10.88 3.50 2.63
C TYR A 332 11.93 3.22 1.52
N GLU A 333 11.56 3.35 0.25
CA GLU A 333 12.49 3.22 -0.89
C GLU A 333 13.56 4.31 -0.87
N ARG A 334 13.17 5.57 -0.65
CA ARG A 334 14.09 6.70 -0.50
C ARG A 334 15.05 6.48 0.66
N PHE A 335 14.55 5.98 1.78
CA PHE A 335 15.36 5.62 2.93
C PHE A 335 16.38 4.54 2.59
N LEU A 336 15.98 3.46 1.90
CA LEU A 336 16.90 2.40 1.49
C LEU A 336 17.99 2.91 0.52
N ILE A 337 17.66 3.85 -0.37
CA ILE A 337 18.62 4.50 -1.27
C ILE A 337 19.62 5.34 -0.47
N GLN A 338 19.15 6.16 0.47
CA GLN A 338 20.02 6.96 1.34
C GLN A 338 20.94 6.09 2.20
N LEU A 339 20.40 5.01 2.75
CA LEU A 339 21.14 4.04 3.55
C LEU A 339 22.22 3.32 2.73
N GLU A 340 21.90 2.86 1.52
CA GLU A 340 22.90 2.28 0.62
C GLU A 340 24.00 3.28 0.29
N SER A 341 23.63 4.53 0.01
CA SER A 341 24.59 5.58 -0.34
C SER A 341 25.58 5.82 0.80
N ILE A 342 25.12 5.90 2.06
CA ILE A 342 26.03 6.16 3.18
C ILE A 342 26.94 4.96 3.45
N VAL A 343 26.40 3.74 3.38
CA VAL A 343 27.17 2.51 3.63
C VAL A 343 28.24 2.34 2.56
N THR A 344 27.90 2.60 1.30
CA THR A 344 28.85 2.59 0.18
C THR A 344 29.98 3.59 0.38
N THR A 345 29.65 4.82 0.80
CA THR A 345 30.66 5.85 1.11
C THR A 345 31.59 5.39 2.24
N MET A 346 31.03 4.87 3.34
CA MET A 346 31.81 4.42 4.49
C MET A 346 32.65 3.19 4.21
N ASP A 347 32.17 2.25 3.37
CA ASP A 347 32.97 1.11 2.93
C ASP A 347 34.15 1.55 2.08
N LYS A 348 33.93 2.48 1.15
CA LYS A 348 35.00 3.09 0.37
C LYS A 348 36.04 3.76 1.28
N GLU A 349 35.62 4.61 2.21
CA GLU A 349 36.53 5.26 3.17
C GLU A 349 37.33 4.24 3.99
N ASN A 350 36.69 3.17 4.46
CA ASN A 350 37.37 2.10 5.22
C ASN A 350 38.41 1.34 4.36
N ARG A 351 38.12 1.10 3.07
CA ARG A 351 39.06 0.49 2.13
C ARG A 351 40.23 1.43 1.80
N ASP A 352 39.95 2.71 1.61
CA ASP A 352 40.96 3.75 1.38
C ASP A 352 41.93 3.86 2.58
N VAL A 353 41.40 3.88 3.81
CA VAL A 353 42.18 3.84 5.06
C VAL A 353 43.05 2.58 5.13
N SER A 354 42.49 1.42 4.77
CA SER A 354 43.27 0.16 4.76
C SER A 354 44.42 0.20 3.77
N SER A 355 44.16 0.73 2.57
CA SER A 355 45.14 0.88 1.50
C SER A 355 46.24 1.87 1.86
N HIS A 356 45.88 3.03 2.44
CA HIS A 356 46.83 4.03 2.92
C HIS A 356 47.83 3.45 3.93
N HIS A 357 47.38 2.53 4.79
CA HIS A 357 48.22 1.85 5.75
C HIS A 357 48.88 0.55 5.23
N ASN A 358 48.74 0.22 3.94
CA ASN A 358 49.22 -1.02 3.34
C ASN A 358 48.74 -2.29 4.08
N ARG A 359 47.48 -2.30 4.51
CA ARG A 359 46.85 -3.42 5.23
C ARG A 359 45.66 -3.97 4.45
N ARG A 360 45.30 -5.21 4.76
CA ARG A 360 44.03 -5.81 4.32
C ARG A 360 42.85 -5.09 4.96
N GLU A 361 41.72 -5.13 4.28
CA GLU A 361 40.49 -4.40 4.62
C GLU A 361 39.89 -4.83 5.98
N GLY A 362 40.00 -6.12 6.31
CA GLY A 362 39.70 -6.68 7.63
C GLY A 362 38.21 -6.64 8.02
N LEU A 363 37.95 -6.91 9.31
CA LEU A 363 36.60 -7.19 9.82
C LEU A 363 35.57 -6.06 9.59
N LEU A 364 35.97 -4.78 9.59
CA LEU A 364 35.02 -3.68 9.34
C LEU A 364 34.49 -3.73 7.90
N ALA A 365 35.33 -4.06 6.92
CA ALA A 365 34.92 -4.22 5.52
C ALA A 365 33.95 -5.41 5.34
N GLU A 366 34.21 -6.52 6.02
CA GLU A 366 33.31 -7.69 6.02
C GLU A 366 31.92 -7.31 6.55
N LYS A 367 31.86 -6.53 7.65
CA LYS A 367 30.60 -6.05 8.23
C LYS A 367 29.86 -5.07 7.29
N LEU A 368 30.56 -4.13 6.65
CA LEU A 368 29.97 -3.19 5.69
C LEU A 368 29.48 -3.88 4.41
N THR A 369 30.19 -4.90 3.94
CA THR A 369 29.77 -5.75 2.82
C THR A 369 28.47 -6.48 3.16
N SER A 370 28.42 -7.16 4.32
CA SER A 370 27.21 -7.84 4.79
C SER A 370 26.02 -6.88 4.95
N PHE A 371 26.27 -5.63 5.39
CA PHE A 371 25.23 -4.61 5.44
C PHE A 371 24.69 -4.29 4.04
N THR A 372 25.59 -4.06 3.07
CA THR A 372 25.19 -3.79 1.69
C THR A 372 24.31 -4.92 1.12
N GLU A 373 24.68 -6.18 1.34
CA GLU A 373 23.89 -7.35 0.93
C GLU A 373 22.48 -7.35 1.54
N LYS A 374 22.35 -7.02 2.83
CA LYS A 374 21.04 -6.93 3.52
C LYS A 374 20.17 -5.79 2.97
N ILE A 375 20.78 -4.66 2.61
CA ILE A 375 20.08 -3.55 1.94
C ILE A 375 19.58 -4.02 0.56
N GLN A 376 20.41 -4.72 -0.22
CA GLN A 376 20.01 -5.26 -1.52
C GLN A 376 18.88 -6.30 -1.40
N ALA A 377 18.93 -7.17 -0.39
CA ALA A 377 17.86 -8.12 -0.13
C ALA A 377 16.54 -7.39 0.20
N SER A 378 16.59 -6.35 1.03
CA SER A 378 15.42 -5.52 1.36
C SER A 378 14.85 -4.81 0.13
N LYS A 379 15.70 -4.27 -0.75
CA LYS A 379 15.29 -3.69 -2.04
C LYS A 379 14.68 -4.74 -2.98
N SER A 380 15.20 -5.95 -2.99
CA SER A 380 14.69 -7.05 -3.81
C SER A 380 13.30 -7.52 -3.35
N VAL A 381 13.08 -7.62 -2.02
CA VAL A 381 11.75 -7.86 -1.45
C VAL A 381 10.79 -6.75 -1.87
N LEU A 382 11.21 -5.48 -1.72
CA LEU A 382 10.41 -4.32 -2.12
C LEU A 382 10.00 -4.37 -3.60
N ARG A 383 10.94 -4.79 -4.44
CA ARG A 383 10.73 -4.94 -5.88
C ARG A 383 9.76 -6.07 -6.19
N ALA A 384 9.94 -7.24 -5.59
CA ALA A 384 9.04 -8.38 -5.74
C ALA A 384 7.59 -8.03 -5.34
N VAL A 385 7.44 -7.29 -4.23
CA VAL A 385 6.15 -6.75 -3.75
C VAL A 385 5.49 -5.85 -4.81
N ARG A 386 6.25 -4.96 -5.44
CA ARG A 386 5.75 -4.01 -6.45
C ARG A 386 5.43 -4.71 -7.75
N GLU A 387 6.32 -5.56 -8.23
CA GLU A 387 6.15 -6.20 -9.53
C GLU A 387 4.92 -7.10 -9.50
N GLY A 388 4.70 -7.85 -8.42
CA GLY A 388 3.62 -8.81 -8.28
C GLY A 388 3.71 -9.88 -9.37
N HIS A 389 3.51 -11.15 -9.01
CA HIS A 389 3.36 -12.14 -10.07
C HIS A 389 2.05 -11.85 -10.82
N ASP A 390 2.14 -11.53 -12.11
CA ASP A 390 0.98 -11.54 -13.02
C ASP A 390 0.32 -12.91 -12.85
N LEU A 391 -0.78 -12.96 -12.08
CA LEU A 391 -1.49 -14.21 -11.84
C LEU A 391 -1.87 -14.80 -13.20
N PRO A 392 -1.69 -16.12 -13.42
CA PRO A 392 -2.10 -16.76 -14.65
C PRO A 392 -3.57 -16.44 -14.97
N ASP A 393 -3.85 -16.40 -16.26
CA ASP A 393 -5.11 -15.89 -16.76
C ASP A 393 -6.31 -16.70 -16.22
N ASP A 394 -7.41 -16.04 -15.89
CA ASP A 394 -8.68 -16.67 -15.46
C ASP A 394 -9.29 -17.54 -16.60
N ARG A 395 -8.59 -17.67 -17.74
CA ARG A 395 -8.87 -18.60 -18.83
C ARG A 395 -8.52 -20.06 -18.50
N ASP A 396 -7.72 -20.33 -17.47
CA ASP A 396 -7.42 -21.71 -17.04
C ASP A 396 -8.55 -22.33 -16.19
N LEU A 397 -9.63 -21.57 -15.92
CA LEU A 397 -10.82 -22.07 -15.27
C LEU A 397 -11.87 -22.48 -16.30
N ASN A 398 -12.04 -23.79 -16.49
CA ASN A 398 -13.22 -24.31 -17.16
C ASN A 398 -14.50 -23.87 -16.39
N SER A 399 -15.60 -23.72 -17.11
CA SER A 399 -16.88 -23.27 -16.53
C SER A 399 -17.43 -24.22 -15.45
N GLU A 400 -17.01 -25.49 -15.42
CA GLU A 400 -17.42 -26.48 -14.43
C GLU A 400 -16.78 -26.25 -13.06
N GLU A 401 -15.50 -25.88 -12.98
CA GLU A 401 -14.80 -25.59 -11.73
C GLU A 401 -15.38 -24.33 -11.04
N ARG A 402 -15.70 -23.29 -11.83
CA ARG A 402 -16.40 -22.09 -11.35
C ARG A 402 -17.75 -22.44 -10.73
N THR A 403 -18.47 -23.36 -11.35
CA THR A 403 -19.79 -23.78 -10.89
C THR A 403 -19.70 -24.69 -9.67
N THR A 404 -18.65 -25.51 -9.56
CA THR A 404 -18.48 -26.49 -8.47
C THR A 404 -18.01 -25.84 -7.17
N ALA A 405 -17.08 -24.88 -7.24
CA ALA A 405 -16.64 -24.11 -6.06
C ALA A 405 -17.78 -23.25 -5.45
N LEU A 406 -18.68 -22.73 -6.29
CA LEU A 406 -19.84 -21.96 -5.85
C LEU A 406 -21.00 -22.86 -5.35
N LYS A 407 -21.21 -24.02 -5.96
CA LYS A 407 -22.24 -24.99 -5.51
C LYS A 407 -21.93 -25.59 -4.13
N GLY A 408 -20.67 -25.68 -3.73
CA GLY A 408 -20.27 -26.18 -2.40
C GLY A 408 -20.61 -25.24 -1.23
N LEU A 409 -20.75 -23.93 -1.49
CA LEU A 409 -21.00 -22.92 -0.44
C LEU A 409 -22.50 -22.66 -0.19
N GLY A 410 -23.38 -23.08 -1.12
CA GLY A 410 -24.83 -22.87 -1.05
C GLY A 410 -25.64 -24.05 -0.50
N ARG A 411 -25.01 -25.18 -0.17
CA ARG A 411 -25.68 -26.34 0.44
C ARG A 411 -25.10 -26.63 1.81
N ARG A 412 -25.70 -26.07 2.86
CA ARG A 412 -25.80 -26.78 4.14
C ARG A 412 -27.23 -27.29 4.30
N GLN A 413 -27.27 -28.53 4.75
CA GLN A 413 -28.37 -29.44 4.92
C GLN A 413 -29.56 -28.79 5.63
N SER A 414 -30.75 -29.07 5.08
CA SER A 414 -32.03 -29.07 5.80
C SER A 414 -31.96 -29.97 7.04
#